data_AF-A0A2R6H4V8-F1
#
_entry.id   AF-A0A2R6H4V8-F1
#
_cell.length_a   1.000
_cell.length_b   1.000
_cell.length_c   1.000
_cell.angle_alpha   90.00
_cell.angle_beta   90.00
_cell.angle_gamma   90.00
#
_symmetry.space_group_name_H-M   'P 1'
#
loop_
_entity.id
_entity.type
_entity.pdbx_description
1 polymer ?
#
loop_
_entity_poly.entity_id
_entity_poly.type
_entity_poly.pdbx_seq_one_letter_code
_entity_poly.pdbx_strand_id
1 'polypeptide(L)'
;MERRAFMATAASTAAAGLAGCSGDDDGDGGSERSTEEALDSYRERLDTQLDVTIQELSQSDGVVMLVYESTHVADTSEWGYEVGFASGRFGRELSDGWDADRLDGTVTGADDRTFSWGVDAEDALAFVEGDVTASEFVDRIFESMSEE
;
A
#
# COMPACT_ATOMS: atom_id res chain seq x y z
N MET A 1 47.87 -24.74 9.96
CA MET A 1 47.00 -24.62 11.15
C MET A 1 45.66 -25.24 10.74
N GLU A 2 45.36 -26.55 10.86
CA GLU A 2 45.35 -27.39 12.08
C GLU A 2 44.67 -26.62 13.23
N ARG A 3 43.53 -26.97 13.87
CA ARG A 3 42.76 -28.22 14.14
C ARG A 3 41.36 -27.73 14.66
N ARG A 4 40.20 -28.39 14.58
CA ARG A 4 39.81 -29.67 15.19
C ARG A 4 38.39 -30.04 14.73
N ALA A 5 38.20 -31.31 14.41
CA ALA A 5 36.91 -32.00 14.42
C ALA A 5 36.71 -32.68 15.79
N PHE A 6 35.47 -32.77 16.27
CA PHE A 6 34.97 -33.76 17.25
C PHE A 6 33.46 -33.89 16.96
N MET A 7 32.97 -34.99 16.38
CA MET A 7 32.56 -36.27 17.01
C MET A 7 31.54 -36.07 18.16
N ALA A 8 30.50 -36.86 18.38
CA ALA A 8 29.72 -37.87 17.65
C ALA A 8 28.64 -38.34 18.66
N THR A 9 27.44 -38.66 18.16
CA THR A 9 26.57 -39.78 18.61
C THR A 9 26.03 -39.81 20.05
N ALA A 10 24.70 -39.81 20.18
CA ALA A 10 23.94 -40.93 20.78
C ALA A 10 22.44 -40.82 20.43
N ALA A 11 21.93 -41.85 19.78
CA ALA A 11 20.50 -42.08 19.59
C ALA A 11 19.89 -42.72 20.85
N SER A 12 18.63 -42.43 21.14
CA SER A 12 17.60 -43.42 21.53
C SER A 12 16.23 -42.78 21.68
N THR A 13 15.26 -43.42 21.01
CA THR A 13 13.81 -43.21 20.96
C THR A 13 13.09 -43.12 22.31
N ALA A 14 12.05 -42.28 22.37
CA ALA A 14 10.83 -42.56 23.14
C ALA A 14 9.61 -42.01 22.37
N ALA A 15 8.73 -42.91 21.94
CA ALA A 15 7.39 -42.60 21.46
C ALA A 15 6.42 -42.69 22.64
N ALA A 16 5.58 -41.67 22.83
CA ALA A 16 4.17 -41.75 23.23
C ALA A 16 3.72 -40.32 23.62
N GLY A 17 2.72 -39.82 22.91
CA GLY A 17 2.27 -38.44 23.02
C GLY A 17 1.41 -38.14 24.24
N LEU A 18 1.13 -36.85 24.40
CA LEU A 18 -0.10 -36.32 24.96
C LEU A 18 -0.39 -35.01 24.22
N ALA A 19 -1.64 -34.84 23.83
CA ALA A 19 -2.18 -33.69 23.14
C ALA A 19 -1.87 -32.38 23.89
N GLY A 20 -1.52 -31.37 23.11
CA GLY A 20 -1.24 -30.02 23.57
C GLY A 20 -0.47 -29.31 22.47
N CYS A 21 -1.14 -28.98 21.36
CA CYS A 21 -0.62 -27.98 20.43
C CYS A 21 -0.65 -26.63 21.15
N SER A 22 0.33 -26.39 22.01
CA SER A 22 0.90 -25.07 22.23
C SER A 22 1.56 -24.69 20.91
N GLY A 23 0.80 -24.03 20.05
CA GLY A 23 1.38 -23.19 19.01
C GLY A 23 1.99 -21.99 19.72
N ASP A 24 3.23 -22.17 20.17
CA ASP A 24 4.22 -21.11 20.35
C ASP A 24 4.40 -20.51 18.96
N ASP A 25 3.60 -19.47 18.66
CA ASP A 25 3.87 -18.56 17.56
C ASP A 25 4.80 -17.49 18.12
N ASP A 26 6.09 -17.84 18.23
CA ASP A 26 7.16 -16.85 18.34
C ASP A 26 7.32 -16.19 16.96
N GLY A 27 6.32 -15.39 16.58
CA GLY A 27 6.38 -14.42 15.51
C GLY A 27 7.08 -13.16 16.01
N ASP A 28 8.31 -13.00 15.57
CA ASP A 28 9.21 -11.88 15.82
C ASP A 28 8.56 -10.52 15.47
N GLY A 29 7.98 -9.85 16.46
CA GLY A 29 8.44 -8.51 16.87
C GLY A 29 8.29 -7.31 15.93
N GLY A 30 7.43 -7.31 14.92
CA GLY A 30 6.99 -6.11 14.21
C GLY A 30 5.46 -6.12 14.07
N SER A 31 4.74 -5.16 14.66
CA SER A 31 3.32 -4.99 14.36
C SER A 31 3.17 -4.41 12.95
N GLU A 32 3.35 -5.26 11.94
CA GLU A 32 2.97 -4.96 10.56
C GLU A 32 1.45 -4.78 10.54
N ARG A 33 0.99 -3.72 9.87
CA ARG A 33 -0.43 -3.38 9.82
C ARG A 33 -1.10 -4.32 8.82
N SER A 34 -2.22 -4.94 9.18
CA SER A 34 -2.92 -5.82 8.25
C SER A 34 -3.41 -5.03 7.02
N THR A 35 -3.36 -5.63 5.83
CA THR A 35 -3.89 -5.04 4.59
C THR A 35 -5.31 -4.51 4.75
N GLU A 36 -6.20 -5.26 5.41
CA GLU A 36 -7.59 -4.85 5.62
C GLU A 36 -7.69 -3.57 6.47
N GLU A 37 -6.87 -3.45 7.52
CA GLU A 37 -6.82 -2.27 8.38
C GLU A 37 -6.27 -1.04 7.64
N ALA A 38 -5.29 -1.26 6.75
CA ALA A 38 -4.73 -0.19 5.93
C ALA A 38 -5.72 0.28 4.86
N LEU A 39 -6.42 -0.64 4.18
CA LEU A 39 -7.45 -0.31 3.19
C LEU A 39 -8.63 0.44 3.82
N ASP A 40 -9.09 0.03 5.01
CA ASP A 40 -10.18 0.71 5.73
C ASP A 40 -9.78 2.12 6.17
N SER A 41 -8.59 2.27 6.76
CA SER A 41 -7.99 3.57 7.11
C SER A 41 -7.83 4.46 5.89
N TYR A 42 -7.33 3.92 4.78
CA TYR A 42 -7.13 4.65 3.54
C TYR A 42 -8.48 5.14 2.99
N ARG A 43 -9.48 4.25 2.92
CA ARG A 43 -10.84 4.58 2.49
C ARG A 43 -11.45 5.69 3.33
N GLU A 44 -11.44 5.55 4.66
CA GLU A 44 -12.00 6.55 5.58
C GLU A 44 -11.41 7.93 5.34
N ARG A 45 -10.10 8.00 5.07
CA ARG A 45 -9.40 9.27 4.84
C ARG A 45 -9.75 9.89 3.49
N LEU A 46 -9.92 9.09 2.45
CA LEU A 46 -10.41 9.59 1.16
C LEU A 46 -11.84 10.10 1.29
N ASP A 47 -12.77 9.31 1.84
CA ASP A 47 -14.17 9.69 2.06
C ASP A 47 -14.33 10.94 2.94
N THR A 48 -13.45 11.15 3.92
CA THR A 48 -13.53 12.32 4.82
C THR A 48 -13.03 13.62 4.17
N GLN A 49 -12.06 13.52 3.26
CA GLN A 49 -11.29 14.67 2.78
C GLN A 49 -11.58 15.03 1.32
N LEU A 50 -12.10 14.08 0.54
CA LEU A 50 -12.43 14.24 -0.86
C LEU A 50 -13.95 14.09 -1.05
N ASP A 51 -14.51 14.85 -1.98
CA ASP A 51 -15.92 14.75 -2.37
C ASP A 51 -16.06 13.75 -3.52
N VAL A 52 -15.65 12.49 -3.27
CA VAL A 52 -15.60 11.41 -4.28
C VAL A 52 -16.43 10.22 -3.86
N THR A 53 -16.87 9.42 -4.84
CA THR A 53 -17.53 8.13 -4.57
C THR A 53 -16.59 6.98 -4.91
N ILE A 54 -16.10 6.28 -3.89
CA ILE A 54 -15.19 5.13 -4.06
C ILE A 54 -15.99 3.89 -4.48
N GLN A 55 -15.79 3.48 -5.73
CA GLN A 55 -16.43 2.32 -6.35
C GLN A 55 -15.70 1.03 -6.01
N GLU A 56 -14.36 1.07 -6.04
CA GLU A 56 -13.52 -0.07 -5.73
C GLU A 56 -12.28 0.37 -4.98
N LEU A 57 -11.93 -0.40 -3.97
CA LEU A 57 -10.66 -0.29 -3.27
C LEU A 57 -10.24 -1.69 -2.84
N SER A 58 -9.12 -2.17 -3.36
CA SER A 58 -8.61 -3.52 -3.07
C SER A 58 -7.10 -3.59 -3.21
N GLN A 59 -6.49 -4.65 -2.68
CA GLN A 59 -5.09 -4.94 -2.88
C GLN A 59 -4.92 -6.39 -3.37
N SER A 60 -4.08 -6.59 -4.38
CA SER A 60 -3.64 -7.93 -4.83
C SER A 60 -2.18 -7.84 -5.28
N ASP A 61 -1.37 -8.83 -4.86
CA ASP A 61 0.02 -8.95 -5.28
C ASP A 61 0.84 -7.65 -5.11
N GLY A 62 0.63 -6.97 -3.97
CA GLY A 62 1.31 -5.71 -3.64
C GLY A 62 0.74 -4.46 -4.31
N VAL A 63 -0.16 -4.60 -5.31
CA VAL A 63 -0.78 -3.49 -6.01
C VAL A 63 -2.12 -3.12 -5.38
N VAL A 64 -2.25 -1.85 -5.01
CA VAL A 64 -3.50 -1.25 -4.53
C VAL A 64 -4.25 -0.69 -5.72
N MET A 65 -5.50 -1.09 -5.90
CA MET A 65 -6.38 -0.59 -6.93
C MET A 65 -7.44 0.32 -6.31
N LEU A 66 -7.56 1.55 -6.82
CA LEU A 66 -8.54 2.54 -6.41
C LEU A 66 -9.37 2.98 -7.61
N VAL A 67 -10.68 2.74 -7.59
CA VAL A 67 -11.61 3.24 -8.61
C VAL A 67 -12.61 4.17 -7.95
N TYR A 68 -12.75 5.40 -8.44
CA TYR A 68 -13.68 6.38 -7.88
C TYR A 68 -14.31 7.29 -8.92
N GLU A 69 -15.47 7.83 -8.59
CA GLU A 69 -16.14 8.89 -9.35
C GLU A 69 -15.89 10.23 -8.67
N SER A 70 -15.47 11.22 -9.45
CA SER A 70 -15.29 12.60 -9.00
C SER A 70 -16.51 13.43 -9.34
N THR A 71 -16.90 14.34 -8.43
CA THR A 71 -17.93 15.35 -8.71
C THR A 71 -17.40 16.51 -9.56
N HIS A 72 -16.10 16.53 -9.82
CA HIS A 72 -15.41 17.54 -10.62
C HIS A 72 -15.19 17.09 -12.06
N VAL A 73 -15.17 18.06 -12.98
CA VAL A 73 -14.79 17.84 -14.38
C VAL A 73 -13.31 17.47 -14.44
N ALA A 74 -12.94 16.53 -15.32
CA ALA A 74 -11.55 16.12 -15.48
C ALA A 74 -10.64 17.28 -15.94
N ASP A 75 -9.34 17.19 -15.65
CA ASP A 75 -8.32 18.23 -15.90
C ASP A 75 -8.55 19.57 -15.15
N THR A 76 -9.40 19.59 -14.12
CA THR A 76 -9.55 20.76 -13.25
C THR A 76 -8.52 20.74 -12.12
N SER A 77 -8.30 21.88 -11.47
CA SER A 77 -7.39 21.97 -10.33
C SER A 77 -7.86 21.12 -9.14
N GLU A 78 -9.17 21.04 -8.93
CA GLU A 78 -9.81 20.17 -7.94
C GLU A 78 -9.53 18.69 -8.22
N TRP A 79 -9.64 18.27 -9.47
CA TRP A 79 -9.33 16.91 -9.88
C TRP A 79 -7.85 16.56 -9.66
N GLY A 80 -6.94 17.50 -9.99
CA GLY A 80 -5.51 17.34 -9.68
C GLY A 80 -5.22 17.25 -8.19
N TYR A 81 -5.99 17.97 -7.35
CA TYR A 81 -5.90 17.86 -5.90
C TYR A 81 -6.35 16.48 -5.42
N GLU A 82 -7.43 15.90 -5.96
CA GLU A 82 -7.92 14.56 -5.59
C GLU A 82 -6.85 13.49 -5.84
N VAL A 83 -6.30 13.46 -7.05
CA VAL A 83 -5.27 12.51 -7.47
C VAL A 83 -4.00 12.66 -6.61
N GLY A 84 -3.55 13.91 -6.39
CA GLY A 84 -2.39 14.20 -5.55
C GLY A 84 -2.62 13.84 -4.08
N PHE A 85 -3.81 14.10 -3.55
CA PHE A 85 -4.17 13.74 -2.18
C PHE A 85 -4.21 12.23 -1.98
N ALA A 86 -4.84 11.48 -2.90
CA ALA A 86 -4.89 10.03 -2.85
C ALA A 86 -3.47 9.43 -2.86
N SER A 87 -2.65 9.86 -3.82
CA SER A 87 -1.25 9.41 -3.96
C SER A 87 -0.39 9.74 -2.73
N GLY A 88 -0.53 10.95 -2.19
CA GLY A 88 0.18 11.36 -0.97
C GLY A 88 -0.31 10.61 0.27
N ARG A 89 -1.61 10.32 0.36
CA ARG A 89 -2.18 9.53 1.46
C ARG A 89 -1.67 8.09 1.41
N PHE A 90 -1.47 7.51 0.22
CA PHE A 90 -0.88 6.19 0.06
C PHE A 90 0.53 6.14 0.65
N GLY A 91 1.40 7.10 0.30
CA GLY A 91 2.73 7.23 0.91
C GLY A 91 2.70 7.33 2.44
N ARG A 92 1.64 7.94 2.99
CA ARG A 92 1.47 8.02 4.44
C ARG A 92 1.11 6.67 5.05
N GLU A 93 0.21 5.92 4.44
CA GLU A 93 -0.13 4.56 4.91
C GLU A 93 1.08 3.61 4.78
N LEU A 94 1.89 3.74 3.73
CA LEU A 94 3.18 3.02 3.60
C LEU A 94 4.12 3.34 4.77
N SER A 95 4.28 4.63 5.08
CA SER A 95 5.10 5.08 6.23
C SER A 95 4.57 4.59 7.58
N ASP A 96 3.26 4.34 7.66
CA ASP A 96 2.57 3.80 8.85
C ASP A 96 2.53 2.25 8.84
N GLY A 97 3.30 1.58 7.96
CA GLY A 97 3.54 0.14 7.96
C GLY A 97 2.63 -0.70 7.07
N TRP A 98 1.95 -0.09 6.08
CA TRP A 98 1.25 -0.84 5.04
C TRP A 98 2.25 -1.40 4.02
N ASP A 99 2.23 -2.73 3.84
CA ASP A 99 3.02 -3.41 2.80
C ASP A 99 2.30 -3.34 1.44
N ALA A 100 2.76 -2.43 0.57
CA ALA A 100 2.26 -2.28 -0.79
C ALA A 100 3.37 -1.71 -1.70
N ASP A 101 3.40 -2.16 -2.96
CA ASP A 101 4.42 -1.78 -3.94
C ASP A 101 3.99 -0.58 -4.80
N ARG A 102 2.68 -0.44 -5.03
CA ARG A 102 2.14 0.52 -6.01
C ARG A 102 0.66 0.81 -5.75
N LEU A 103 0.24 2.03 -6.09
CA LEU A 103 -1.16 2.41 -6.21
C LEU A 103 -1.49 2.67 -7.68
N ASP A 104 -2.51 1.97 -8.19
CA ASP A 104 -3.15 2.24 -9.47
C ASP A 104 -4.53 2.82 -9.23
N GLY A 105 -4.78 3.97 -9.85
CA GLY A 105 -6.03 4.71 -9.74
C GLY A 105 -6.75 4.82 -11.07
N THR A 106 -8.07 4.65 -11.06
CA THR A 106 -8.96 5.04 -12.15
C THR A 106 -9.99 6.02 -11.61
N VAL A 107 -10.16 7.13 -12.30
CA VAL A 107 -11.13 8.17 -11.92
C VAL A 107 -11.98 8.55 -13.11
N THR A 108 -13.29 8.62 -12.89
CA THR A 108 -14.26 9.15 -13.85
C THR A 108 -14.74 10.52 -13.36
N GLY A 109 -14.54 11.56 -14.19
CA GLY A 109 -15.00 12.92 -13.89
C GLY A 109 -16.49 13.12 -14.15
N ALA A 110 -17.02 14.26 -13.71
CA ALA A 110 -18.44 14.63 -13.89
C ALA A 110 -18.84 14.85 -15.37
N ASP A 111 -17.87 14.93 -16.27
CA ASP A 111 -18.02 14.99 -17.72
C ASP A 111 -17.87 13.62 -18.40
N ASP A 112 -17.94 12.53 -17.63
CA ASP A 112 -17.86 11.13 -18.06
C ASP A 112 -16.52 10.74 -18.72
N ARG A 113 -15.50 11.59 -18.61
CA ARG A 113 -14.13 11.24 -19.04
C ARG A 113 -13.44 10.44 -17.94
N THR A 114 -12.79 9.36 -18.35
CA THR A 114 -12.11 8.43 -17.45
C THR A 114 -10.61 8.43 -17.70
N PHE A 115 -9.84 8.48 -16.61
CA PHE A 115 -8.39 8.45 -16.65
C PHE A 115 -7.85 7.43 -15.67
N SER A 116 -6.81 6.73 -16.11
CA SER A 116 -5.97 5.90 -15.26
C SER A 116 -4.69 6.65 -14.90
N TRP A 117 -4.18 6.43 -13.70
CA TRP A 117 -2.94 7.00 -13.17
C TRP A 117 -2.31 6.01 -12.19
N GLY A 118 -1.02 6.19 -11.87
CA GLY A 118 -0.35 5.34 -10.91
C GLY A 118 0.81 6.00 -10.20
N VAL A 119 1.16 5.48 -9.03
CA VAL A 119 2.31 5.91 -8.25
C VAL A 119 2.97 4.71 -7.58
N ASP A 120 4.28 4.56 -7.76
CA ASP A 120 5.07 3.53 -7.10
C ASP A 120 5.35 3.91 -5.63
N ALA A 121 5.53 2.91 -4.76
CA ALA A 121 5.79 3.12 -3.34
C ALA A 121 7.01 4.01 -3.07
N GLU A 122 8.07 3.87 -3.87
CA GLU A 122 9.29 4.68 -3.77
C GLU A 122 8.98 6.17 -3.94
N ASP A 123 8.20 6.54 -4.96
CA ASP A 123 7.84 7.92 -5.24
C ASP A 123 6.90 8.50 -4.17
N ALA A 124 5.94 7.69 -3.71
CA ALA A 124 4.99 8.10 -2.67
C ALA A 124 5.68 8.33 -1.32
N LEU A 125 6.64 7.47 -0.95
CA LEU A 125 7.46 7.62 0.25
C LEU A 125 8.37 8.85 0.14
N ALA A 126 9.08 9.02 -0.97
CA ALA A 126 9.94 10.18 -1.19
C ALA A 126 9.19 11.51 -1.05
N PHE A 127 7.93 11.58 -1.47
CA PHE A 127 7.08 12.74 -1.23
C PHE A 127 6.76 12.96 0.26
N VAL A 128 6.38 11.91 0.99
CA VAL A 128 6.02 12.01 2.42
C VAL A 128 7.22 12.29 3.32
N GLU A 129 8.40 11.78 2.94
CA GLU A 129 9.68 12.06 3.61
C GLU A 129 10.21 13.47 3.28
N GLY A 130 9.67 14.11 2.24
CA GLY A 130 10.01 15.47 1.83
C GLY A 130 11.22 15.56 0.90
N ASP A 131 11.65 14.44 0.33
CA ASP A 131 12.71 14.38 -0.69
C ASP A 131 12.25 14.92 -2.05
N VAL A 132 10.95 14.86 -2.32
CA VAL A 132 10.32 15.38 -3.54
C VAL A 132 9.29 16.45 -3.18
N THR A 133 9.27 17.57 -3.91
CA THR A 133 8.29 18.62 -3.68
C THR A 133 6.89 18.20 -4.14
N ALA A 134 5.85 18.82 -3.59
CA ALA A 134 4.46 18.55 -4.01
C ALA A 134 4.25 18.78 -5.51
N SER A 135 4.88 19.81 -6.10
CA SER A 135 4.80 20.05 -7.54
C SER A 135 5.45 18.92 -8.35
N GLU A 136 6.66 18.51 -7.97
CA GLU A 136 7.35 17.41 -8.68
C GLU A 136 6.62 16.08 -8.54
N PHE A 137 6.05 15.81 -7.37
CA PHE A 137 5.27 14.61 -7.13
C PHE A 137 4.01 14.57 -7.99
N VAL A 138 3.27 15.68 -8.02
CA VAL A 138 2.05 15.80 -8.83
C VAL A 138 2.35 15.73 -10.33
N ASP A 139 3.43 16.38 -10.80
CA ASP A 139 3.87 16.26 -12.20
C ASP A 139 4.13 14.81 -12.59
N ARG A 140 4.83 14.02 -11.75
CA ARG A 140 5.08 12.58 -12.03
C ARG A 140 3.78 11.78 -12.17
N ILE A 141 2.79 12.06 -11.34
CA ILE A 141 1.49 11.36 -11.41
C ILE A 141 0.75 11.75 -12.70
N PHE A 142 0.75 13.04 -13.06
CA PHE A 142 0.17 13.50 -14.32
C PHE A 142 0.90 12.94 -15.55
N GLU A 143 2.22 12.74 -15.48
CA GLU A 143 3.00 12.07 -16.54
C GLU A 143 2.62 10.60 -16.71
N SER A 144 2.18 9.92 -15.63
CA SER A 144 1.67 8.54 -15.68
C SER A 144 0.26 8.43 -16.26
N MET A 145 -0.44 9.55 -16.37
CA MET A 145 -1.86 9.59 -16.62
C MET A 145 -2.21 9.29 -18.07
N SER A 146 -3.27 8.52 -18.27
CA SER A 146 -3.76 8.14 -19.60
C SER A 146 -5.29 8.14 -19.62
N GLU A 147 -5.88 8.69 -20.68
CA GLU A 147 -7.32 8.62 -20.95
C GLU A 147 -7.69 7.22 -21.47
N GLU A 148 -8.82 6.67 -21.02
CA GLU A 148 -9.35 5.35 -21.43
C GLU A 148 -10.21 5.38 -22.71
#